data_AF-A0A2D0KPF7-F1
#
_entry.id   AF-A0A2D0KPF7-F1
#
_cell.length_a   1.000
_cell.length_b   1.000
_cell.length_c   1.000
_cell.angle_alpha   90.00
_cell.angle_beta   90.00
_cell.angle_gamma   90.00
#
_symmetry.space_group_name_H-M   'P 1'
#
loop_
_entity.id
_entity.type
_entity.pdbx_description
1 polymer ?
#
loop_
_entity_poly.entity_id
_entity_poly.type
_entity_poly.pdbx_seq_one_letter_code
_entity_poly.pdbx_strand_id
1 'polypeptide(L)'
;MSKRTILLTGASGRIGRTFFLAMQDRYIFTLVDQKHPDYHIPAPHCFILADLSNPSAAEDLVSDVENIIHLAGIPYANAEFEDLLPANILTINYLLQAAAKSQCRRFIFAK
;
A
#
# COMPACT_ATOMS: atom_id res chain seq x y z
N MET A 1 -17.23 5.14 -17.42
CA MET A 1 -16.68 4.07 -16.56
C MET A 1 -16.17 4.71 -15.28
N SER A 2 -16.44 4.12 -14.12
CA SER A 2 -15.87 4.60 -12.85
C SER A 2 -14.34 4.45 -12.86
N LYS A 3 -13.62 5.34 -12.16
CA LYS A 3 -12.17 5.20 -11.94
C LYS A 3 -11.92 3.94 -11.11
N ARG A 4 -10.87 3.19 -11.45
CA ARG A 4 -10.46 2.01 -10.67
C ARG A 4 -9.92 2.43 -9.30
N THR A 5 -10.19 1.63 -8.29
CA THR A 5 -9.67 1.83 -6.93
C THR A 5 -8.34 1.09 -6.76
N ILE A 6 -7.40 1.73 -6.07
CA ILE A 6 -6.04 1.23 -5.84
C ILE A 6 -5.67 1.40 -4.37
N LEU A 7 -5.27 0.32 -3.71
CA LEU A 7 -4.49 0.39 -2.48
C LEU A 7 -3.02 0.59 -2.85
N LEU A 8 -2.42 1.69 -2.44
CA LEU A 8 -1.00 1.99 -2.64
C LEU A 8 -0.28 1.96 -1.29
N THR A 9 0.55 0.95 -1.08
CA THR A 9 1.39 0.87 0.12
C THR A 9 2.71 1.62 -0.08
N GLY A 10 3.34 2.06 1.01
CA GLY A 10 4.57 2.85 0.92
C GLY A 10 4.31 4.26 0.37
N ALA A 11 3.09 4.77 0.58
CA ALA A 11 2.61 6.00 -0.01
C ALA A 11 3.40 7.24 0.43
N SER A 12 4.00 7.22 1.62
CA SER A 12 4.84 8.33 2.12
C SER A 12 6.30 8.18 1.68
N GLY A 13 6.65 7.06 1.05
CA GLY A 13 7.95 6.86 0.42
C GLY A 13 8.12 7.67 -0.88
N ARG A 14 9.37 7.79 -1.33
CA ARG A 14 9.74 8.52 -2.55
C ARG A 14 8.94 8.06 -3.78
N ILE A 15 8.88 6.76 -4.02
CA ILE A 15 8.20 6.19 -5.18
C ILE A 15 6.68 6.30 -5.03
N GLY A 16 6.13 5.97 -3.87
CA GLY A 16 4.69 6.05 -3.59
C GLY A 16 4.14 7.46 -3.79
N ARG A 17 4.79 8.47 -3.20
CA ARG A 17 4.45 9.89 -3.39
C ARG A 17 4.47 10.28 -4.86
N THR A 18 5.57 10.00 -5.56
CA THR A 18 5.70 10.37 -6.98
C THR A 18 4.63 9.69 -7.84
N PHE A 19 4.35 8.42 -7.59
CA PHE A 19 3.33 7.68 -8.33
C PHE A 19 1.93 8.23 -8.08
N PHE A 20 1.56 8.48 -6.82
CA PHE A 20 0.27 9.07 -6.47
C PHE A 20 0.07 10.42 -7.17
N LEU A 21 1.03 11.34 -7.03
CA LEU A 21 0.93 12.68 -7.61
C LEU A 21 0.77 12.67 -9.13
N ALA A 22 1.40 11.71 -9.82
CA ALA A 22 1.31 11.56 -11.27
C ALA A 22 0.00 10.89 -11.75
N MET A 23 -0.67 10.12 -10.88
CA MET A 23 -1.75 9.21 -11.28
C MET A 23 -3.11 9.48 -10.61
N GLN A 24 -3.18 10.40 -9.65
CA GLN A 24 -4.42 10.75 -8.90
C GLN A 24 -5.59 11.18 -9.80
N ASP A 25 -5.32 11.76 -10.97
CA ASP A 25 -6.37 12.11 -11.93
C ASP A 25 -6.95 10.89 -12.69
N ARG A 26 -6.29 9.73 -12.62
CA ARG A 26 -6.67 8.51 -13.36
C ARG A 26 -7.31 7.42 -12.50
N TYR A 27 -6.97 7.37 -11.22
CA TYR A 27 -7.41 6.34 -10.28
C TYR A 27 -7.93 6.95 -8.98
N ILE A 28 -8.60 6.15 -8.15
CA ILE A 28 -8.95 6.53 -6.78
C ILE A 28 -8.04 5.74 -5.83
N PHE A 29 -7.26 6.46 -5.04
CA PHE A 29 -6.29 5.85 -4.12
C PHE A 29 -6.79 5.78 -2.69
N THR A 30 -6.62 4.60 -2.09
CA THR A 30 -6.42 4.41 -0.66
C THR A 30 -4.91 4.33 -0.45
N LEU A 31 -4.35 5.34 0.19
CA LEU A 31 -2.92 5.47 0.46
C LEU A 31 -2.63 4.90 1.86
N VAL A 32 -1.63 4.04 2.00
CA VAL A 32 -1.24 3.50 3.31
C VAL A 32 0.27 3.57 3.52
N ASP A 33 0.66 4.00 4.72
CA ASP A 33 2.03 4.00 5.18
C ASP A 33 2.08 4.02 6.72
N GLN A 34 3.22 3.67 7.29
CA GLN A 34 3.48 3.81 8.74
C GLN A 34 3.85 5.26 9.12
N LYS A 35 4.11 6.13 8.13
CA LYS A 35 4.47 7.54 8.33
C LYS A 35 3.48 8.45 7.62
N HIS A 36 3.14 9.59 8.22
CA HIS A 36 2.30 10.58 7.55
C HIS A 36 2.98 11.14 6.29
N PRO A 37 2.22 11.38 5.22
CA PRO A 37 2.73 11.98 3.99
C PRO A 37 3.03 13.46 4.21
N ASP A 38 4.02 13.97 3.46
CA ASP A 38 4.39 15.39 3.43
C ASP A 38 3.72 16.15 2.27
N TYR A 39 2.68 15.56 1.67
CA TYR A 39 1.99 16.07 0.50
C TYR A 39 0.47 16.08 0.71
N HIS A 40 -0.21 16.95 -0.03
CA HIS A 40 -1.67 17.08 0.03
C HIS A 40 -2.36 15.89 -0.65
N ILE A 41 -3.42 15.39 -0.01
CA ILE A 41 -4.25 14.28 -0.49
C ILE A 41 -5.69 14.81 -0.57
N PRO A 42 -6.16 15.20 -1.77
CA PRO A 42 -7.52 15.69 -1.94
C PRO A 42 -8.53 14.54 -2.00
N ALA A 43 -9.78 14.81 -1.62
CA ALA A 43 -10.88 13.91 -1.91
C ALA A 43 -10.99 13.66 -3.43
N PRO A 44 -11.36 12.44 -3.88
CA PRO A 44 -11.88 11.32 -3.09
C PRO A 44 -10.78 10.37 -2.54
N HIS A 45 -9.51 10.75 -2.60
CA HIS A 45 -8.43 9.94 -2.06
C HIS A 45 -8.42 10.01 -0.53
N CYS A 46 -7.95 8.94 0.10
CA CYS A 46 -7.78 8.90 1.55
C CYS A 46 -6.40 8.35 1.91
N PHE A 47 -5.95 8.72 3.11
CA PHE A 47 -4.72 8.20 3.71
C PHE A 47 -5.07 7.44 4.99
N ILE A 48 -4.45 6.28 5.17
CA ILE A 48 -4.58 5.46 6.36
C ILE A 48 -3.18 5.26 6.94
N LEU A 49 -3.00 5.70 8.19
CA LEU A 49 -1.79 5.42 8.96
C LEU A 49 -1.93 4.01 9.53
N ALA A 50 -1.16 3.05 9.03
CA ALA A 50 -1.25 1.67 9.50
C ALA A 50 0.09 0.93 9.37
N ASP A 51 0.29 -0.02 10.28
CA ASP A 51 1.33 -1.02 10.18
C ASP A 51 0.77 -2.31 9.57
N LEU A 52 1.18 -2.59 8.33
CA LEU A 52 0.75 -3.77 7.57
C LEU A 52 1.43 -5.07 8.04
N SER A 53 2.37 -5.00 8.97
CA SER A 53 2.87 -6.20 9.66
C SER A 53 1.85 -6.76 10.66
N ASN A 54 0.75 -6.04 10.92
CA ASN A 54 -0.42 -6.56 11.63
C ASN A 54 -1.40 -7.21 10.63
N PRO A 55 -1.73 -8.51 10.78
CA PRO A 55 -2.62 -9.21 9.85
C PRO A 55 -4.03 -8.59 9.75
N SER A 56 -4.59 -8.05 10.84
CA SER A 56 -5.94 -7.47 10.81
C SER A 56 -5.98 -6.19 9.96
N ALA A 57 -4.92 -5.38 10.00
CA ALA A 57 -4.83 -4.14 9.24
C ALA A 57 -4.84 -4.40 7.73
N ALA A 58 -4.21 -5.49 7.27
CA ALA A 58 -4.18 -5.86 5.86
C ALA A 58 -5.58 -6.27 5.34
N GLU A 59 -6.37 -6.99 6.12
CA GLU A 59 -7.71 -7.44 5.70
C GLU A 59 -8.68 -6.26 5.53
N ASP A 60 -8.70 -5.33 6.49
CA ASP A 60 -9.57 -4.15 6.44
C ASP A 60 -9.27 -3.28 5.21
N LEU A 61 -7.99 -3.08 4.89
CA LEU A 61 -7.55 -2.21 3.79
C LEU A 61 -7.83 -2.75 2.39
N VAL A 62 -7.89 -4.07 2.25
CA VAL A 62 -8.03 -4.72 0.95
C VAL A 62 -9.50 -4.88 0.55
N SER A 63 -10.42 -4.81 1.50
CA SER A 63 -11.86 -4.99 1.27
C SER A 63 -12.47 -4.00 0.27
N ASP A 64 -11.94 -2.78 0.22
CA ASP A 64 -12.50 -1.65 -0.56
C ASP A 64 -11.80 -1.37 -1.90
N VAL A 65 -10.82 -2.19 -2.32
CA VAL A 65 -10.00 -1.90 -3.51
C VAL A 65 -10.02 -2.99 -4.59
N GLU A 66 -9.95 -2.58 -5.85
CA GLU A 66 -9.87 -3.50 -6.98
C GLU A 66 -8.44 -3.94 -7.31
N ASN A 67 -7.43 -3.16 -6.94
CA ASN A 67 -6.03 -3.42 -7.27
C ASN A 67 -5.12 -3.00 -6.11
N ILE A 68 -4.00 -3.71 -5.95
CA ILE A 68 -2.98 -3.39 -4.95
C ILE A 68 -1.67 -3.11 -5.67
N ILE A 69 -1.05 -1.98 -5.32
CA ILE A 69 0.33 -1.65 -5.68
C ILE A 69 1.13 -1.63 -4.37
N HIS A 70 1.99 -2.62 -4.21
CA HIS A 70 2.78 -2.79 -3.00
C HIS A 70 4.19 -2.21 -3.19
N LEU A 71 4.47 -1.08 -2.54
CA LEU A 71 5.78 -0.41 -2.53
C LEU A 71 6.36 -0.26 -1.11
N ALA A 72 5.60 -0.61 -0.07
CA ALA A 72 6.08 -0.57 1.31
C ALA A 72 7.21 -1.59 1.50
N GLY A 73 8.30 -1.16 2.12
CA GLY A 73 9.40 -2.04 2.48
C GLY A 73 10.67 -1.27 2.81
N ILE A 74 11.61 -1.99 3.39
CA ILE A 74 12.97 -1.53 3.67
C ILE A 74 13.85 -1.92 2.47
N PRO A 75 14.42 -0.95 1.74
CA PRO A 75 15.21 -1.22 0.52
C PRO A 75 16.71 -1.39 0.79
N TYR A 76 17.15 -1.25 2.04
CA TYR A 76 18.57 -1.23 2.37
C TYR A 76 19.17 -2.64 2.43
N ALA A 77 20.26 -2.87 1.70
CA ALA A 77 20.94 -4.16 1.65
C ALA A 77 21.61 -4.57 2.98
N ASN A 78 21.87 -3.60 3.86
CA ASN A 78 22.45 -3.80 5.19
C ASN A 78 21.40 -3.73 6.31
N ALA A 79 20.11 -3.88 5.98
CA ALA A 79 19.07 -3.95 7.00
C ALA A 79 19.15 -5.28 7.77
N GLU A 80 18.94 -5.21 9.08
CA GLU A 80 18.89 -6.39 9.93
C GLU A 80 17.62 -7.20 9.67
N PHE A 81 17.68 -8.51 9.91
CA PHE A 81 16.56 -9.41 9.63
C PHE A 81 15.31 -9.05 10.46
N GLU A 82 15.52 -8.59 11.69
CA GLU A 82 14.50 -8.17 12.63
C GLU A 82 13.65 -7.02 12.09
N ASP A 83 14.24 -6.13 11.27
CA ASP A 83 13.53 -5.06 10.59
C ASP A 83 12.85 -5.55 9.30
N LEU A 84 13.52 -6.46 8.58
CA LEU A 84 13.03 -7.02 7.32
C LEU A 84 11.85 -7.97 7.52
N LEU A 85 11.80 -8.74 8.61
CA LEU A 85 10.72 -9.68 8.88
C LEU A 85 9.34 -9.00 8.89
N PRO A 86 9.07 -7.97 9.70
CA PRO A 86 7.78 -7.28 9.68
C PRO A 86 7.53 -6.52 8.38
N ALA A 87 8.50 -5.72 7.92
CA ALA A 87 8.31 -4.78 6.81
C ALA A 87 8.25 -5.47 5.44
N ASN A 88 9.08 -6.49 5.23
CA ASN A 88 9.35 -7.07 3.92
C ASN A 88 8.87 -8.51 3.78
N ILE A 89 8.51 -9.22 4.85
CA ILE A 89 8.08 -10.63 4.77
C ILE A 89 6.62 -10.75 5.23
N LEU A 90 6.32 -10.37 6.48
CA LEU A 90 4.99 -10.49 7.06
C LEU A 90 3.98 -9.61 6.31
N THR A 91 4.32 -8.35 6.07
CA THR A 91 3.47 -7.40 5.32
C THR A 91 3.01 -7.97 3.97
N ILE A 92 3.93 -8.51 3.16
CA ILE A 92 3.58 -9.07 1.84
C ILE A 92 2.68 -10.30 2.01
N ASN A 93 3.04 -11.19 2.93
CA ASN A 93 2.27 -12.39 3.17
C ASN A 93 0.81 -12.06 3.56
N TYR A 94 0.61 -11.12 4.49
CA TYR A 94 -0.73 -10.73 4.92
C TYR A 94 -1.51 -10.01 3.81
N LEU A 95 -0.88 -9.12 3.04
CA LEU A 95 -1.55 -8.49 1.90
C LEU A 95 -1.94 -9.50 0.82
N LEU A 96 -1.10 -10.50 0.51
CA LEU A 96 -1.43 -11.55 -0.45
C LEU A 96 -2.57 -12.43 0.06
N GLN A 97 -2.57 -12.78 1.35
CA GLN A 97 -3.67 -13.53 1.97
C GLN A 97 -4.99 -12.75 1.94
N ALA A 98 -4.96 -11.46 2.29
CA ALA A 98 -6.12 -10.58 2.20
C ALA A 98 -6.61 -10.44 0.76
N ALA A 99 -5.69 -10.22 -0.20
CA ALA A 99 -6.00 -10.12 -1.61
C ALA A 99 -6.70 -11.38 -2.14
N ALA A 100 -6.20 -12.57 -1.78
CA ALA A 100 -6.76 -13.85 -2.19
C ALA A 100 -8.20 -14.09 -1.70
N LYS A 101 -8.62 -13.44 -0.61
CA LYS A 101 -9.98 -13.51 -0.05
C LYS A 101 -10.90 -12.37 -0.52
N SER A 102 -10.39 -11.44 -1.32
CA SER A 102 -11.08 -10.19 -1.68
C SER A 102 -11.48 -10.14 -3.16
N GLN A 103 -12.07 -9.02 -3.59
CA GLN A 103 -12.34 -8.73 -5.01
C GLN A 103 -11.12 -8.18 -5.76
N CYS A 104 -9.93 -8.18 -5.15
CA CYS A 104 -8.69 -7.72 -5.76
C CYS A 104 -8.40 -8.50 -7.05
N ARG A 105 -8.29 -7.79 -8.16
CA ARG A 105 -8.07 -8.37 -9.49
C ARG A 105 -6.59 -8.46 -9.84
N ARG A 106 -5.77 -7.58 -9.28
CA ARG A 106 -4.34 -7.45 -9.61
C ARG A 106 -3.53 -7.02 -8.40
N PHE A 107 -2.48 -7.78 -8.14
CA PHE A 107 -1.44 -7.45 -7.18
C PHE A 107 -0.15 -7.11 -7.92
N ILE A 108 0.29 -5.86 -7.82
CA ILE A 108 1.56 -5.40 -8.38
C ILE A 108 2.57 -5.33 -7.25
N PHE A 109 3.65 -6.09 -7.40
CA PHE A 109 4.72 -6.19 -6.42
C PHE A 109 5.99 -5.53 -6.94
N ALA A 110 6.54 -4.58 -6.19
CA ALA A 110 7.84 -3.98 -6.46
C ALA A 110 8.65 -3.90 -5.15
N LYS A 111 9.85 -4.48 -5.15
CA LYS A 111 10.77 -4.55 -4.00
C LYS A 111 12.16 -4.09 -4.41
#